data_AF-A0A970T2T1-F1
#
_entry.id   AF-A0A970T2T1-F1
#
_cell.length_a   1.000
_cell.length_b   1.000
_cell.length_c   1.000
_cell.angle_alpha   90.00
_cell.angle_beta   90.00
_cell.angle_gamma   90.00
#
_symmetry.space_group_name_H-M   'P 1'
#
loop_
_entity.id
_entity.type
_entity.pdbx_description
1 polymer ?
#
loop_
_entity_poly.entity_id
_entity_poly.type
_entity_poly.pdbx_seq_one_letter_code
_entity_poly.pdbx_strand_id
1 'polypeptide(L)'
;VNIMTAIQDYKEHIKSAVEAKVDAIIMGAGLPLDLPKLVGDADIAIAPIVSGQRALALIMRAWSRRFNRKPDFIIVEGRDAGGHLGFSEEEMTDPGRSTTTIVKEIVDFLKTAKESIPVFAAGSAFDGFDLKKYMDLGASGVQIGTRFIATEECDASKGFKEVILKATQKDLVVIKSPVGMLARAIQTPLVQNIKNVGRIPPKRCIKCLSVCDPKTTPYCISHALSKAVVGDVEEGLFFSGSNVERIDKISTVKEIISSIMEEWRNA
;
A
#
# COMPACT_ATOMS: atom_id res chain seq x y z
N VAL A 1 -10.61 0.24 -8.24
CA VAL A 1 -9.54 -0.80 -8.39
C VAL A 1 -8.18 -0.21 -8.06
N ASN A 2 -7.25 -1.01 -7.53
CA ASN A 2 -5.85 -0.60 -7.34
C ASN A 2 -4.97 -1.23 -8.43
N ILE A 3 -4.19 -0.42 -9.14
CA ILE A 3 -3.31 -0.83 -10.23
C ILE A 3 -1.89 -0.33 -9.93
N MET A 4 -0.90 -1.19 -10.15
CA MET A 4 0.50 -0.87 -9.86
C MET A 4 1.19 -0.41 -11.15
N THR A 5 1.95 0.69 -11.09
CA THR A 5 2.72 1.16 -12.26
C THR A 5 3.83 0.16 -12.65
N ALA A 6 4.31 -0.64 -11.70
CA ALA A 6 5.41 -1.57 -11.90
C ALA A 6 5.05 -2.88 -12.65
N ILE A 7 3.76 -3.18 -12.84
CA ILE A 7 3.37 -4.42 -13.54
C ILE A 7 3.60 -4.30 -15.04
N GLN A 8 3.88 -5.42 -15.68
CA GLN A 8 4.20 -5.50 -17.11
C GLN A 8 3.08 -4.89 -17.98
N ASP A 9 1.83 -5.25 -17.69
CA ASP A 9 0.66 -4.92 -18.51
C ASP A 9 -0.18 -3.79 -17.89
N TYR A 10 0.48 -2.82 -17.22
CA TYR A 10 -0.26 -1.81 -16.47
C TYR A 10 -1.23 -1.01 -17.35
N LYS A 11 -0.86 -0.72 -18.61
CA LYS A 11 -1.70 0.05 -19.54
C LYS A 11 -2.95 -0.72 -19.93
N GLU A 12 -2.81 -2.02 -20.15
CA GLU A 12 -3.89 -2.95 -20.46
C GLU A 12 -4.85 -3.06 -19.27
N HIS A 13 -4.33 -3.08 -18.05
CA HIS A 13 -5.16 -3.02 -16.84
C HIS A 13 -5.91 -1.69 -16.70
N ILE A 14 -5.27 -0.54 -17.00
CA ILE A 14 -5.98 0.75 -17.02
C ILE A 14 -7.10 0.73 -18.06
N LYS A 15 -6.81 0.26 -19.28
CA LYS A 15 -7.81 0.17 -20.35
C LYS A 15 -9.00 -0.71 -19.93
N SER A 16 -8.72 -1.87 -19.32
CA SER A 16 -9.75 -2.77 -18.80
C SER A 16 -10.59 -2.11 -17.70
N ALA A 17 -9.96 -1.34 -16.81
CA ALA A 17 -10.67 -0.61 -15.76
C ALA A 17 -11.57 0.50 -16.35
N VAL A 18 -11.13 1.18 -17.40
CA VAL A 18 -11.92 2.17 -18.13
C VAL A 18 -13.12 1.51 -18.83
N GLU A 19 -12.89 0.40 -19.55
CA GLU A 19 -13.96 -0.36 -20.21
C GLU A 19 -14.99 -0.90 -19.21
N ALA A 20 -14.53 -1.33 -18.04
CA ALA A 20 -15.38 -1.79 -16.95
C ALA A 20 -16.10 -0.67 -16.19
N LYS A 21 -15.80 0.61 -16.48
CA LYS A 21 -16.39 1.79 -15.83
C LYS A 21 -16.31 1.73 -14.29
N VAL A 22 -15.13 1.42 -13.78
CA VAL A 22 -14.88 1.45 -12.33
C VAL A 22 -15.04 2.86 -11.79
N ASP A 23 -15.46 3.02 -10.53
CA ASP A 23 -15.63 4.34 -9.92
C ASP A 23 -14.30 5.07 -9.71
N ALA A 24 -13.23 4.32 -9.42
CA ALA A 24 -11.91 4.87 -9.14
C ALA A 24 -10.76 3.93 -9.52
N ILE A 25 -9.64 4.53 -9.93
CA ILE A 25 -8.34 3.89 -10.11
C ILE A 25 -7.35 4.48 -9.10
N ILE A 26 -6.89 3.63 -8.19
CA ILE A 26 -5.82 3.91 -7.24
C ILE A 26 -4.50 3.42 -7.82
N MET A 27 -3.47 4.28 -7.83
CA MET A 27 -2.16 3.96 -8.41
C MET A 27 -1.06 3.84 -7.35
N GLY A 28 -0.48 2.63 -7.26
CA GLY A 28 0.69 2.34 -6.42
C GLY A 28 1.96 2.04 -7.21
N ALA A 29 3.05 1.76 -6.49
CA ALA A 29 4.32 1.24 -7.00
C ALA A 29 4.89 2.01 -8.21
N GLY A 30 5.03 3.34 -8.09
CA GLY A 30 5.64 4.20 -9.10
C GLY A 30 4.92 5.54 -9.25
N LEU A 31 5.42 6.39 -10.14
CA LEU A 31 4.79 7.68 -10.46
C LEU A 31 3.85 7.51 -11.67
N PRO A 32 2.52 7.68 -11.51
CA PRO A 32 1.54 7.48 -12.58
C PRO A 32 1.46 8.71 -13.51
N LEU A 33 2.58 9.10 -14.14
CA LEU A 33 2.68 10.37 -14.88
C LEU A 33 1.86 10.42 -16.17
N ASP A 34 1.44 9.27 -16.71
CA ASP A 34 0.64 9.14 -17.92
C ASP A 34 -0.79 8.65 -17.66
N LEU A 35 -1.17 8.40 -16.40
CA LEU A 35 -2.49 7.91 -16.03
C LEU A 35 -3.65 8.77 -16.60
N PRO A 36 -3.63 10.12 -16.51
CA PRO A 36 -4.72 10.92 -17.08
C PRO A 36 -4.87 10.71 -18.59
N LYS A 37 -3.77 10.47 -19.31
CA LYS A 37 -3.82 10.15 -20.75
C LYS A 37 -4.49 8.80 -21.01
N LEU A 38 -4.21 7.81 -20.17
CA LEU A 38 -4.74 6.46 -20.32
C LEU A 38 -6.23 6.37 -19.96
N VAL A 39 -6.67 7.17 -18.99
CA VAL A 39 -8.09 7.29 -18.61
C VAL A 39 -8.88 8.17 -19.59
N GLY A 40 -8.23 9.18 -20.16
CA GLY A 40 -8.87 10.11 -21.10
C GLY A 40 -9.98 10.92 -20.40
N ASP A 41 -11.12 11.07 -21.08
CA ASP A 41 -12.28 11.81 -20.57
C ASP A 41 -13.30 10.92 -19.86
N ALA A 42 -12.93 9.67 -19.52
CA ALA A 42 -13.81 8.79 -18.77
C ALA A 42 -14.11 9.36 -17.37
N ASP A 43 -15.37 9.25 -16.94
CA ASP A 43 -15.83 9.69 -15.62
C ASP A 43 -15.39 8.69 -14.54
N ILE A 44 -14.08 8.68 -14.26
CA ILE A 44 -13.41 7.76 -13.34
C ILE A 44 -12.48 8.57 -12.46
N ALA A 45 -12.61 8.42 -11.15
CA ALA A 45 -11.70 9.07 -10.22
C ALA A 45 -10.29 8.47 -10.31
N ILE A 46 -9.26 9.31 -10.35
CA ILE A 46 -7.86 8.89 -10.38
C ILE A 46 -7.11 9.37 -9.14
N ALA A 47 -6.48 8.43 -8.43
CA ALA A 47 -5.85 8.69 -7.14
C ALA A 47 -4.46 8.04 -7.02
N PRO A 48 -3.37 8.82 -6.95
CA PRO A 48 -2.04 8.29 -6.63
C PRO A 48 -1.90 7.99 -5.14
N ILE A 49 -1.16 6.93 -4.83
CA ILE A 49 -0.56 6.71 -3.51
C ILE A 49 0.77 7.48 -3.45
N VAL A 50 0.99 8.27 -2.41
CA VAL A 50 2.19 9.08 -2.21
C VAL A 50 2.74 8.93 -0.79
N SER A 51 4.07 8.98 -0.66
CA SER A 51 4.77 8.90 0.64
C SER A 51 5.46 10.22 1.04
N GLY A 52 5.11 11.32 0.38
CA GLY A 52 5.63 12.65 0.72
C GLY A 52 5.25 13.75 -0.26
N GLN A 53 5.38 15.00 0.19
CA GLN A 53 5.00 16.19 -0.57
C GLN A 53 5.69 16.29 -1.94
N ARG A 54 6.98 15.90 -2.03
CA ARG A 54 7.75 15.99 -3.29
C ARG A 54 7.12 15.17 -4.42
N ALA A 55 6.69 13.94 -4.12
CA ALA A 55 6.06 13.06 -5.10
C ALA A 55 4.70 13.63 -5.54
N LEU A 56 3.89 14.09 -4.58
CA LEU A 56 2.60 14.72 -4.85
C LEU A 56 2.74 15.96 -5.74
N ALA A 57 3.63 16.89 -5.39
CA ALA A 57 3.86 18.11 -6.15
C ALA A 57 4.32 17.81 -7.59
N LEU A 58 5.15 16.78 -7.78
CA LEU A 58 5.58 16.34 -9.10
C LEU A 58 4.41 15.81 -9.94
N ILE A 59 3.56 14.96 -9.35
CA ILE A 59 2.37 14.40 -10.01
C ILE A 59 1.40 15.53 -10.41
N MET A 60 1.04 16.39 -9.45
CA MET A 60 0.12 17.52 -9.70
C MET A 60 0.63 18.43 -10.80
N ARG A 61 1.91 18.82 -10.76
CA ARG A 61 2.52 19.65 -11.80
C ARG A 61 2.52 18.96 -13.16
N ALA A 62 2.85 17.68 -13.22
CA ALA A 62 2.87 16.94 -14.47
C ALA A 62 1.48 16.79 -15.08
N TRP A 63 0.49 16.43 -14.28
CA TRP A 63 -0.88 16.23 -14.72
C TRP A 63 -1.55 17.53 -15.14
N SER A 64 -1.39 18.59 -14.34
CA SER A 64 -1.90 19.93 -14.68
C SER A 64 -1.31 20.43 -15.99
N ARG A 65 0.02 20.37 -16.15
CA ARG A 65 0.70 20.88 -17.36
C ARG A 65 0.40 20.08 -18.62
N ARG A 66 0.30 18.76 -18.54
CA ARG A 66 0.19 17.89 -19.72
C ARG A 66 -1.25 17.58 -20.11
N PHE A 67 -2.16 17.58 -19.15
CA PHE A 67 -3.52 17.06 -19.32
C PHE A 67 -4.60 17.95 -18.72
N ASN A 68 -4.25 19.10 -18.12
CA ASN A 68 -5.20 19.94 -17.39
C ASN A 68 -6.03 19.15 -16.35
N ARG A 69 -5.40 18.14 -15.73
CA ARG A 69 -6.04 17.22 -14.78
C ARG A 69 -5.33 17.26 -13.43
N LYS A 70 -6.06 17.00 -12.35
CA LYS A 70 -5.55 16.86 -10.99
C LYS A 70 -6.02 15.51 -10.41
N PRO A 71 -5.35 14.99 -9.37
CA PRO A 71 -5.89 13.89 -8.58
C PRO A 71 -7.29 14.20 -8.05
N ASP A 72 -8.21 13.24 -8.15
CA ASP A 72 -9.56 13.33 -7.59
C ASP A 72 -9.54 13.12 -6.07
N PHE A 73 -8.61 12.31 -5.59
CA PHE A 73 -8.19 12.19 -4.19
C PHE A 73 -6.77 11.63 -4.15
N ILE A 74 -6.15 11.61 -2.97
CA ILE A 74 -4.83 11.00 -2.76
C ILE A 74 -4.83 10.10 -1.55
N ILE A 75 -3.98 9.07 -1.60
CA ILE A 75 -3.69 8.24 -0.43
C ILE A 75 -2.27 8.56 0.02
N VAL A 76 -2.15 8.96 1.29
CA VAL A 76 -0.85 9.25 1.90
C VAL A 76 -0.42 8.03 2.70
N GLU A 77 0.52 7.27 2.15
CA GLU A 77 1.01 6.03 2.74
C GLU A 77 2.31 6.27 3.50
N GLY A 78 2.26 6.06 4.81
CA GLY A 78 3.40 6.21 5.70
C GLY A 78 4.24 4.96 5.89
N ARG A 79 5.43 5.16 6.48
CA ARG A 79 6.43 4.11 6.73
C ARG A 79 5.94 2.93 7.57
N ASP A 80 4.82 3.12 8.28
CA ASP A 80 4.21 2.12 9.14
C ASP A 80 3.39 1.07 8.35
N ALA A 81 3.11 1.34 7.08
CA ALA A 81 2.34 0.47 6.20
C ALA A 81 2.98 -0.91 6.03
N GLY A 82 2.14 -1.88 5.64
CA GLY A 82 2.57 -3.18 5.15
C GLY A 82 2.84 -3.15 3.66
N GLY A 83 3.67 -4.07 3.16
CA GLY A 83 4.00 -4.09 1.74
C GLY A 83 5.07 -3.08 1.38
N HIS A 84 5.09 -2.62 0.13
CA HIS A 84 6.14 -1.72 -0.37
C HIS A 84 6.03 -0.33 0.26
N LEU A 85 7.19 0.28 0.50
CA LEU A 85 7.31 1.56 1.19
C LEU A 85 8.06 2.56 0.32
N GLY A 86 7.50 3.76 0.16
CA GLY A 86 8.12 4.88 -0.57
C GLY A 86 9.16 5.66 0.25
N PHE A 87 10.00 4.95 1.01
CA PHE A 87 10.97 5.52 1.96
C PHE A 87 12.36 4.90 1.77
N SER A 88 13.41 5.69 1.99
CA SER A 88 14.78 5.18 2.11
C SER A 88 15.02 4.48 3.44
N GLU A 89 16.10 3.71 3.57
CA GLU A 89 16.47 3.05 4.84
C GLU A 89 16.67 4.06 5.97
N GLU A 90 17.22 5.23 5.67
CA GLU A 90 17.41 6.32 6.64
C GLU A 90 16.06 6.87 7.12
N GLU A 91 15.14 7.16 6.19
CA GLU A 91 13.81 7.67 6.50
C GLU A 91 12.96 6.68 7.32
N MET A 92 13.24 5.37 7.20
CA MET A 92 12.57 4.33 7.98
C MET A 92 12.85 4.41 9.49
N THR A 93 13.85 5.19 9.91
CA THR A 93 14.17 5.41 11.33
C THR A 93 13.93 6.85 11.79
N ASP A 94 13.81 7.79 10.85
CA ASP A 94 13.58 9.21 11.13
C ASP A 94 12.19 9.48 11.76
N PRO A 95 12.10 9.99 13.01
CA PRO A 95 10.84 10.40 13.63
C PRO A 95 10.09 11.48 12.85
N GLY A 96 10.81 12.33 12.10
CA GLY A 96 10.26 13.35 11.21
C GLY A 96 9.52 12.77 10.00
N ARG A 97 9.61 11.47 9.76
CA ARG A 97 8.94 10.76 8.66
C ARG A 97 7.83 9.84 9.14
N SER A 98 7.30 10.05 10.34
CA SER A 98 6.13 9.30 10.85
C SER A 98 4.91 9.47 9.91
N THR A 99 4.02 8.48 9.89
CA THR A 99 2.77 8.55 9.09
C THR A 99 1.94 9.80 9.43
N THR A 100 1.90 10.17 10.71
CA THR A 100 1.22 11.39 11.18
C THR A 100 1.86 12.66 10.63
N THR A 101 3.19 12.74 10.63
CA THR A 101 3.94 13.90 10.14
C THR A 101 3.71 14.11 8.66
N ILE A 102 3.82 13.06 7.84
CA ILE A 102 3.67 13.18 6.38
C ILE A 102 2.24 13.53 5.97
N VAL A 103 1.22 13.04 6.70
CA VAL A 103 -0.18 13.37 6.44
C VAL A 103 -0.39 14.85 6.69
N LYS A 104 0.13 15.37 7.82
CA LYS A 104 0.04 16.79 8.16
C LYS A 104 0.77 17.67 7.13
N GLU A 105 1.98 17.28 6.75
CA GLU A 105 2.78 17.98 5.72
C GLU A 105 2.00 18.11 4.40
N ILE A 106 1.40 17.01 3.93
CA ILE A 106 0.64 16.99 2.67
C ILE A 106 -0.66 17.80 2.78
N VAL A 107 -1.39 17.69 3.90
CA VAL A 107 -2.60 18.49 4.12
C VAL A 107 -2.27 19.99 4.13
N ASP A 108 -1.20 20.39 4.82
CA ASP A 108 -0.76 21.78 4.86
C ASP A 108 -0.32 22.28 3.48
N PHE A 109 0.42 21.45 2.74
CA PHE A 109 0.83 21.75 1.37
C PHE A 109 -0.39 22.01 0.47
N LEU A 110 -1.42 21.16 0.51
CA LEU A 110 -2.64 21.34 -0.27
C LEU A 110 -3.40 22.61 0.14
N LYS A 111 -3.48 22.90 1.44
CA LYS A 111 -4.08 24.15 1.96
C LYS A 111 -3.33 25.39 1.44
N THR A 112 -2.01 25.42 1.51
CA THR A 112 -1.18 26.52 1.00
C THR A 112 -1.33 26.67 -0.51
N ALA A 113 -1.40 25.56 -1.24
CA ALA A 113 -1.65 25.56 -2.69
C ALA A 113 -3.09 25.94 -3.07
N LYS A 114 -4.00 26.09 -2.10
CA LYS A 114 -5.45 26.32 -2.29
C LYS A 114 -6.10 25.21 -3.12
N GLU A 115 -5.69 23.98 -2.87
CA GLU A 115 -6.16 22.78 -3.55
C GLU A 115 -7.09 22.00 -2.61
N SER A 116 -8.28 21.63 -3.11
CA SER A 116 -9.31 20.94 -2.31
C SER A 116 -9.31 19.42 -2.53
N ILE A 117 -8.12 18.83 -2.73
CA ILE A 117 -7.98 17.40 -3.01
C ILE A 117 -8.17 16.60 -1.71
N PRO A 118 -9.15 15.67 -1.63
CA PRO A 118 -9.34 14.79 -0.47
C PRO A 118 -8.12 13.92 -0.17
N VAL A 119 -7.81 13.76 1.12
CA VAL A 119 -6.61 13.04 1.59
C VAL A 119 -7.03 11.84 2.42
N PHE A 120 -6.57 10.64 2.08
CA PHE A 120 -6.79 9.44 2.87
C PHE A 120 -5.47 8.96 3.49
N ALA A 121 -5.41 8.90 4.82
CA ALA A 121 -4.21 8.45 5.52
C ALA A 121 -4.10 6.92 5.51
N ALA A 122 -2.91 6.38 5.22
CA ALA A 122 -2.65 4.94 5.19
C ALA A 122 -1.35 4.59 5.92
N GLY A 123 -1.30 3.39 6.49
CA GLY A 123 -0.07 2.80 7.03
C GLY A 123 -0.06 2.59 8.54
N SER A 124 -0.92 3.24 9.30
CA SER A 124 -1.06 2.97 10.74
C SER A 124 -2.48 3.11 11.27
N ALA A 125 -3.44 3.44 10.41
CA ALA A 125 -4.84 3.47 10.79
C ALA A 125 -5.33 2.05 11.10
N PHE A 126 -5.93 1.88 12.28
CA PHE A 126 -6.48 0.62 12.71
C PHE A 126 -7.93 0.74 13.15
N ASP A 127 -8.25 1.72 14.00
CA ASP A 127 -9.54 1.87 14.69
C ASP A 127 -10.20 3.25 14.48
N GLY A 128 -11.33 3.51 15.16
CA GLY A 128 -12.03 4.79 15.07
C GLY A 128 -11.28 5.97 15.69
N PHE A 129 -10.37 5.72 16.65
CA PHE A 129 -9.52 6.75 17.23
C PHE A 129 -8.45 7.21 16.24
N ASP A 130 -7.86 6.27 15.49
CA ASP A 130 -6.94 6.58 14.40
C ASP A 130 -7.66 7.36 13.29
N LEU A 131 -8.90 6.97 12.93
CA LEU A 131 -9.73 7.73 11.99
C LEU A 131 -9.94 9.17 12.49
N LYS A 132 -10.38 9.35 13.74
CA LYS A 132 -10.54 10.67 14.35
C LYS A 132 -9.25 11.49 14.28
N LYS A 133 -8.14 10.91 14.73
CA LYS A 133 -6.82 11.55 14.73
C LYS A 133 -6.45 12.06 13.34
N TYR A 134 -6.63 11.26 12.29
CA TYR A 134 -6.30 11.70 10.93
C TYR A 134 -7.28 12.74 10.39
N MET A 135 -8.57 12.64 10.71
CA MET A 135 -9.56 13.66 10.36
C MET A 135 -9.27 15.01 11.03
N ASP A 136 -8.85 15.01 12.31
CA ASP A 136 -8.46 16.22 13.04
C ASP A 136 -7.22 16.90 12.41
N LEU A 137 -6.35 16.14 11.74
CA LEU A 137 -5.23 16.67 10.96
C LEU A 137 -5.66 17.26 9.60
N GLY A 138 -6.91 17.06 9.20
CA GLY A 138 -7.49 17.52 7.94
C GLY A 138 -7.51 16.46 6.84
N ALA A 139 -7.29 15.18 7.15
CA ALA A 139 -7.58 14.09 6.22
C ALA A 139 -9.10 13.92 6.05
N SER A 140 -9.51 13.38 4.92
CA SER A 140 -10.89 13.03 4.59
C SER A 140 -11.28 11.62 5.05
N GLY A 141 -10.31 10.80 5.42
CA GLY A 141 -10.53 9.44 5.91
C GLY A 141 -9.22 8.65 6.02
N VAL A 142 -9.35 7.33 6.13
CA VAL A 142 -8.23 6.40 6.24
C VAL A 142 -8.36 5.23 5.26
N GLN A 143 -7.23 4.66 4.86
CA GLN A 143 -7.14 3.37 4.18
C GLN A 143 -6.47 2.35 5.10
N ILE A 144 -7.15 1.23 5.33
CA ILE A 144 -6.71 0.17 6.26
C ILE A 144 -6.50 -1.13 5.48
N GLY A 145 -5.30 -1.70 5.57
CA GLY A 145 -4.94 -2.97 4.91
C GLY A 145 -4.91 -4.14 5.90
N THR A 146 -3.86 -4.21 6.71
CA THR A 146 -3.52 -5.36 7.58
C THR A 146 -4.70 -5.91 8.39
N ARG A 147 -5.52 -5.04 9.00
CA ARG A 147 -6.67 -5.43 9.83
C ARG A 147 -7.70 -6.26 9.05
N PHE A 148 -7.86 -5.98 7.76
CA PHE A 148 -8.83 -6.67 6.89
C PHE A 148 -8.35 -8.04 6.40
N ILE A 149 -7.08 -8.40 6.60
CA ILE A 149 -6.58 -9.74 6.25
C ILE A 149 -7.23 -10.81 7.15
N ALA A 150 -7.39 -10.53 8.44
CA ALA A 150 -8.02 -11.42 9.41
C ALA A 150 -9.55 -11.30 9.42
N THR A 151 -10.17 -11.26 8.23
CA THR A 151 -11.63 -11.28 8.07
C THR A 151 -12.11 -12.60 7.49
N GLU A 152 -13.35 -12.99 7.74
CA GLU A 152 -13.97 -14.15 7.10
C GLU A 152 -14.04 -14.00 5.58
N GLU A 153 -14.32 -12.79 5.10
CA GLU A 153 -14.49 -12.45 3.69
C GLU A 153 -13.18 -12.38 2.90
N CYS A 154 -12.03 -12.21 3.58
CA CYS A 154 -10.73 -12.31 2.92
C CYS A 154 -10.47 -13.75 2.45
N ASP A 155 -10.16 -13.92 1.17
CA ASP A 155 -9.96 -15.20 0.48
C ASP A 155 -8.60 -15.85 0.73
N ALA A 156 -7.71 -15.18 1.48
CA ALA A 156 -6.47 -15.79 1.95
C ALA A 156 -6.76 -17.00 2.85
N SER A 157 -5.91 -18.02 2.77
CA SER A 157 -6.12 -19.26 3.51
C SER A 157 -6.13 -19.03 5.02
N LYS A 158 -6.71 -19.99 5.75
CA LYS A 158 -6.62 -20.00 7.22
C LYS A 158 -5.16 -19.92 7.70
N GLY A 159 -4.23 -20.58 7.01
CA GLY A 159 -2.80 -20.50 7.31
C GLY A 159 -2.23 -19.09 7.20
N PHE A 160 -2.64 -18.30 6.19
CA PHE A 160 -2.29 -16.88 6.11
C PHE A 160 -2.79 -16.12 7.34
N LYS A 161 -4.08 -16.28 7.66
CA LYS A 161 -4.71 -15.59 8.79
C LYS A 161 -4.04 -15.96 10.12
N GLU A 162 -3.64 -17.23 10.29
CA GLU A 162 -2.87 -17.67 11.46
C GLU A 162 -1.49 -17.02 11.56
N VAL A 163 -0.80 -16.77 10.44
CA VAL A 163 0.46 -16.01 10.44
C VAL A 163 0.23 -14.58 10.90
N ILE A 164 -0.85 -13.93 10.44
CA ILE A 164 -1.21 -12.57 10.89
C ILE A 164 -1.52 -12.55 12.39
N LEU A 165 -2.34 -13.47 12.89
CA LEU A 165 -2.76 -13.52 14.31
C LEU A 165 -1.61 -13.82 15.28
N LYS A 166 -0.58 -14.55 14.82
CA LYS A 166 0.59 -14.89 15.65
C LYS A 166 1.68 -13.82 15.62
N ALA A 167 1.64 -12.91 14.65
CA ALA A 167 2.70 -11.94 14.45
C ALA A 167 2.65 -10.82 15.50
N THR A 168 3.80 -10.52 16.05
CA THR A 168 4.03 -9.39 16.96
C THR A 168 4.84 -8.29 16.27
N GLN A 169 4.99 -7.13 16.92
CA GLN A 169 5.88 -6.08 16.40
C GLN A 169 7.33 -6.57 16.21
N LYS A 170 7.79 -7.53 17.01
CA LYS A 170 9.16 -8.08 16.92
C LYS A 170 9.39 -8.93 15.67
N ASP A 171 8.31 -9.46 15.09
CA ASP A 171 8.37 -10.28 13.89
C ASP A 171 8.38 -9.43 12.62
N LEU A 172 8.10 -8.12 12.72
CA LEU A 172 8.09 -7.24 11.55
C LEU A 172 9.51 -6.85 11.14
N VAL A 173 9.81 -7.05 9.87
CA VAL A 173 11.09 -6.71 9.27
C VAL A 173 10.91 -5.92 7.98
N VAL A 174 11.92 -5.09 7.68
CA VAL A 174 12.02 -4.40 6.40
C VAL A 174 12.97 -5.17 5.49
N ILE A 175 12.52 -5.46 4.27
CA ILE A 175 13.26 -6.19 3.26
C ILE A 175 13.37 -5.36 1.97
N LYS A 176 14.34 -5.67 1.12
CA LYS A 176 14.39 -5.15 -0.25
C LYS A 176 13.58 -6.05 -1.18
N SER A 177 12.65 -5.45 -1.92
CA SER A 177 11.87 -6.13 -2.94
C SER A 177 12.70 -6.37 -4.22
N PRO A 178 12.22 -7.25 -5.12
CA PRO A 178 12.78 -7.45 -6.46
C PRO A 178 12.94 -6.19 -7.32
N VAL A 179 12.24 -5.11 -6.97
CA VAL A 179 12.27 -3.83 -7.69
C VAL A 179 13.06 -2.76 -6.94
N GLY A 180 13.84 -3.15 -5.92
CA GLY A 180 14.72 -2.28 -5.15
C GLY A 180 14.01 -1.42 -4.09
N MET A 181 12.69 -1.41 -4.06
CA MET A 181 11.91 -0.71 -3.03
C MET A 181 11.93 -1.48 -1.71
N LEU A 182 11.94 -0.76 -0.59
CA LEU A 182 11.75 -1.37 0.72
C LEU A 182 10.33 -1.91 0.84
N ALA A 183 10.16 -2.98 1.63
CA ALA A 183 8.87 -3.53 1.97
C ALA A 183 8.84 -4.05 3.40
N ARG A 184 7.71 -3.89 4.09
CA ARG A 184 7.47 -4.42 5.44
C ARG A 184 6.73 -5.75 5.36
N ALA A 185 7.34 -6.78 5.97
CA ALA A 185 6.82 -8.13 6.01
C ALA A 185 7.03 -8.76 7.39
N ILE A 186 6.32 -9.85 7.65
CA ILE A 186 6.55 -10.73 8.79
C ILE A 186 7.77 -11.60 8.51
N GLN A 187 8.62 -11.78 9.52
CA GLN A 187 9.80 -12.63 9.48
C GLN A 187 9.37 -14.10 9.36
N THR A 188 9.67 -14.72 8.23
CA THR A 188 9.42 -16.13 7.93
C THR A 188 10.70 -16.84 7.52
N PRO A 189 10.72 -18.19 7.40
CA PRO A 189 11.84 -18.94 6.84
C PRO A 189 12.32 -18.39 5.49
N LEU A 190 11.40 -18.04 4.56
CA LEU A 190 11.76 -17.38 3.31
C LEU A 190 12.56 -16.08 3.56
N VAL A 191 12.04 -15.19 4.40
CA VAL A 191 12.68 -13.89 4.67
C VAL A 191 14.06 -14.08 5.31
N GLN A 192 14.19 -15.06 6.22
CA GLN A 192 15.48 -15.42 6.80
C GLN A 192 16.44 -15.97 5.74
N ASN A 193 15.95 -16.81 4.83
CA ASN A 193 16.74 -17.42 3.78
C ASN A 193 17.26 -16.36 2.79
N ILE A 194 16.43 -15.39 2.39
CA ILE A 194 16.85 -14.25 1.56
C ILE A 194 17.97 -13.46 2.25
N LYS A 195 17.87 -13.23 3.56
CA LYS A 195 18.92 -12.51 4.33
C LYS A 195 20.23 -13.32 4.42
N ASN A 196 20.16 -14.63 4.60
CA ASN A 196 21.31 -15.49 4.84
C ASN A 196 22.03 -15.90 3.55
N VAL A 197 21.29 -16.31 2.53
CA VAL A 197 21.82 -16.89 1.28
C VAL A 197 21.84 -15.85 0.15
N GLY A 198 21.08 -14.76 0.29
CA GLY A 198 20.94 -13.74 -0.74
C GLY A 198 19.95 -14.17 -1.80
N ARG A 199 20.45 -14.52 -2.99
CA ARG A 199 19.60 -14.77 -4.16
C ARG A 199 19.02 -16.19 -4.17
N ILE A 200 17.70 -16.26 -4.25
CA ILE A 200 16.90 -17.46 -4.51
C ILE A 200 16.34 -17.37 -5.95
N PRO A 201 16.95 -18.07 -6.93
CA PRO A 201 16.54 -17.95 -8.32
C PRO A 201 15.08 -18.39 -8.55
N PRO A 202 14.30 -17.66 -9.38
CA PRO A 202 12.96 -18.12 -9.76
C PRO A 202 13.02 -19.43 -10.55
N LYS A 203 12.21 -20.42 -10.16
CA LYS A 203 12.03 -21.67 -10.94
C LYS A 203 11.32 -21.42 -12.27
N ARG A 204 10.36 -20.49 -12.28
CA ARG A 204 9.59 -20.06 -13.45
C ARG A 204 9.34 -18.56 -13.36
N CYS A 205 9.46 -17.85 -14.47
CA CYS A 205 9.16 -16.43 -14.55
C CYS A 205 7.92 -16.21 -15.43
N ILE A 206 6.93 -15.50 -14.90
CA ILE A 206 5.72 -15.08 -15.63
C ILE A 206 5.80 -13.64 -16.13
N LYS A 207 6.96 -12.98 -16.02
CA LYS A 207 7.19 -11.57 -16.39
C LYS A 207 6.15 -10.61 -15.79
N CYS A 208 5.85 -10.77 -14.50
CA CYS A 208 4.83 -9.98 -13.80
C CYS A 208 5.19 -8.50 -13.60
N LEU A 209 6.48 -8.15 -13.58
CA LEU A 209 6.96 -6.79 -13.31
C LEU A 209 7.87 -6.32 -14.46
N SER A 210 7.68 -5.07 -14.88
CA SER A 210 8.40 -4.49 -16.03
C SER A 210 9.87 -4.22 -15.78
N VAL A 211 10.25 -3.98 -14.52
CA VAL A 211 11.62 -3.64 -14.10
C VAL A 211 12.35 -4.80 -13.40
N CYS A 212 11.74 -5.98 -13.30
CA CYS A 212 12.34 -7.14 -12.65
C CYS A 212 13.14 -7.98 -13.67
N ASP A 213 14.42 -8.23 -13.39
CA ASP A 213 15.25 -9.16 -14.14
C ASP A 213 15.37 -10.51 -13.41
N PRO A 214 14.82 -11.61 -13.97
CA PRO A 214 14.91 -12.94 -13.35
C PRO A 214 16.33 -13.44 -13.12
N LYS A 215 17.32 -12.93 -13.86
CA LYS A 215 18.73 -13.34 -13.72
C LYS A 215 19.38 -12.77 -12.47
N THR A 216 18.92 -11.61 -12.01
CA THR A 216 19.58 -10.83 -10.94
C THR A 216 18.68 -10.60 -9.73
N THR A 217 17.36 -10.76 -9.87
CA THR A 217 16.40 -10.58 -8.77
C THR A 217 16.73 -11.47 -7.56
N PRO A 218 16.64 -10.94 -6.32
CA PRO A 218 16.97 -11.70 -5.11
C PRO A 218 15.98 -12.84 -4.85
N TYR A 219 14.72 -12.72 -5.24
CA TYR A 219 13.70 -13.76 -5.13
C TYR A 219 12.52 -13.44 -6.04
N CYS A 220 11.65 -14.42 -6.29
CA CYS A 220 10.42 -14.18 -7.04
C CYS A 220 9.29 -13.72 -6.11
N ILE A 221 8.95 -12.42 -6.13
CA ILE A 221 7.85 -11.89 -5.31
C ILE A 221 6.50 -12.50 -5.67
N SER A 222 6.22 -12.73 -6.96
CA SER A 222 4.96 -13.35 -7.38
C SER A 222 4.82 -14.77 -6.84
N HIS A 223 5.89 -15.58 -6.87
CA HIS A 223 5.89 -16.91 -6.26
C HIS A 223 5.65 -16.82 -4.75
N ALA A 224 6.41 -15.98 -4.06
CA ALA A 224 6.32 -15.85 -2.61
C ALA A 224 4.94 -15.37 -2.13
N LEU A 225 4.31 -14.44 -2.86
CA LEU A 225 2.94 -13.99 -2.55
C LEU A 225 1.91 -15.08 -2.85
N SER A 226 2.05 -15.83 -3.95
CA SER A 226 1.17 -16.97 -4.24
C SER A 226 1.28 -18.06 -3.16
N LYS A 227 2.47 -18.28 -2.60
CA LYS A 227 2.69 -19.19 -1.46
C LYS A 227 2.08 -18.66 -0.17
N ALA A 228 2.20 -17.37 0.09
CA ALA A 228 1.57 -16.75 1.23
C ALA A 228 0.04 -16.93 1.21
N VAL A 229 -0.63 -16.65 0.07
CA VAL A 229 -2.10 -16.76 -0.07
C VAL A 229 -2.63 -18.15 0.33
N VAL A 230 -1.88 -19.22 0.04
CA VAL A 230 -2.27 -20.59 0.42
C VAL A 230 -1.81 -20.99 1.83
N GLY A 231 -1.09 -20.12 2.54
CA GLY A 231 -0.63 -20.34 3.92
C GLY A 231 0.67 -21.14 4.04
N ASP A 232 1.46 -21.21 2.97
CA ASP A 232 2.78 -21.84 2.98
C ASP A 232 3.77 -20.90 3.70
N VAL A 233 4.03 -21.17 4.98
CA VAL A 233 4.90 -20.34 5.83
C VAL A 233 6.37 -20.43 5.39
N GLU A 234 6.79 -21.56 4.82
CA GLU A 234 8.17 -21.82 4.44
C GLU A 234 8.59 -20.98 3.22
N GLU A 235 7.73 -20.93 2.20
CA GLU A 235 8.01 -20.19 0.95
C GLU A 235 7.23 -18.87 0.82
N GLY A 236 6.38 -18.54 1.81
CA GLY A 236 5.49 -17.38 1.76
C GLY A 236 6.13 -16.07 2.17
N LEU A 237 5.76 -14.98 1.48
CA LEU A 237 6.02 -13.60 1.90
C LEU A 237 4.72 -12.95 2.41
N PHE A 238 4.67 -12.68 3.71
CA PHE A 238 3.47 -12.14 4.36
C PHE A 238 3.68 -10.66 4.67
N PHE A 239 3.12 -9.79 3.82
CA PHE A 239 3.14 -8.36 4.07
C PHE A 239 2.20 -7.98 5.21
N SER A 240 2.67 -7.07 6.07
CA SER A 240 1.91 -6.64 7.23
C SER A 240 2.38 -5.28 7.73
N GLY A 241 1.45 -4.44 8.17
CA GLY A 241 1.71 -3.13 8.77
C GLY A 241 2.12 -3.23 10.25
N SER A 242 2.57 -2.11 10.81
CA SER A 242 3.10 -2.03 12.18
C SER A 242 2.13 -2.46 13.29
N ASN A 243 0.83 -2.32 13.05
CA ASN A 243 -0.24 -2.63 14.00
C ASN A 243 -0.71 -4.10 13.97
N VAL A 244 0.06 -5.02 13.37
CA VAL A 244 -0.32 -6.44 13.24
C VAL A 244 -0.67 -7.11 14.56
N GLU A 245 0.09 -6.80 15.63
CA GLU A 245 -0.07 -7.39 16.96
C GLU A 245 -1.42 -7.05 17.62
N ARG A 246 -2.10 -6.01 17.13
CA ARG A 246 -3.44 -5.62 17.60
C ARG A 246 -4.55 -6.53 17.06
N ILE A 247 -4.23 -7.43 16.13
CA ILE A 247 -5.19 -8.36 15.52
C ILE A 247 -5.15 -9.67 16.32
N ASP A 248 -6.16 -9.89 17.16
CA ASP A 248 -6.21 -11.02 18.10
C ASP A 248 -7.24 -12.11 17.72
N LYS A 249 -8.11 -11.84 16.74
CA LYS A 249 -9.13 -12.77 16.25
C LYS A 249 -9.45 -12.57 14.78
N ILE A 250 -10.03 -13.60 14.18
CA ILE A 250 -10.74 -13.47 12.91
C ILE A 250 -12.09 -12.78 13.20
N SER A 251 -12.42 -11.77 12.42
CA SER A 251 -13.68 -11.00 12.51
C SER A 251 -14.38 -10.98 11.16
N THR A 252 -15.49 -10.26 11.03
CA THR A 252 -16.09 -9.96 9.72
C THR A 252 -15.76 -8.54 9.27
N VAL A 253 -15.79 -8.28 7.97
CA VAL A 253 -15.68 -6.91 7.42
C VAL A 253 -16.72 -6.00 8.08
N LYS A 254 -17.94 -6.50 8.25
CA LYS A 254 -19.05 -5.76 8.88
C LYS A 254 -18.71 -5.35 10.32
N GLU A 255 -18.19 -6.26 11.13
CA GLU A 255 -17.81 -5.97 12.52
C GLU A 255 -16.68 -4.94 12.59
N ILE A 256 -15.62 -5.10 11.79
CA ILE A 256 -14.50 -4.15 11.76
C ILE A 256 -14.98 -2.75 11.39
N ILE A 257 -15.76 -2.62 10.32
CA ILE A 257 -16.30 -1.33 9.88
C ILE A 257 -17.22 -0.74 10.96
N SER A 258 -18.09 -1.55 11.56
CA SER A 258 -19.01 -1.07 12.60
C SER A 258 -18.25 -0.55 13.83
N SER A 259 -17.24 -1.29 14.29
CA SER A 259 -16.38 -0.89 15.42
C SER A 259 -15.65 0.43 15.12
N ILE A 260 -15.02 0.56 13.95
CA ILE A 260 -14.34 1.81 13.55
C ILE A 260 -15.31 2.99 13.57
N MET A 261 -16.50 2.82 13.00
CA MET A 261 -17.48 3.92 12.91
C MET A 261 -18.10 4.27 14.25
N GLU A 262 -18.30 3.30 15.14
CA GLU A 262 -18.80 3.53 16.50
C GLU A 262 -17.76 4.24 17.36
N GLU A 263 -16.52 3.74 17.37
CA GLU A 263 -15.39 4.35 18.07
C GLU A 263 -15.16 5.79 17.60
N TRP A 264 -15.17 6.04 16.28
CA TRP A 264 -14.99 7.38 15.71
C TRP A 264 -16.08 8.37 16.15
N ARG A 265 -17.35 7.93 16.19
CA ARG A 265 -18.48 8.78 16.60
C ARG A 265 -18.47 9.09 18.10
N ASN A 266 -17.83 8.25 18.91
CA ASN A 266 -17.78 8.37 20.36
C ASN A 266 -16.45 8.96 20.89
N ALA A 267 -15.50 9.28 20.00
CA ALA A 267 -14.16 9.75 20.34
C ALA A 267 -14.01 11.29 20.34
#